data_AF-A0A075HZT0-F1
#
_entry.id   AF-A0A075HZT0-F1
#
_cell.length_a   1.000
_cell.length_b   1.000
_cell.length_c   1.000
_cell.angle_alpha   90.00
_cell.angle_beta   90.00
_cell.angle_gamma   90.00
#
_symmetry.space_group_name_H-M   'P 1'
#
loop_
_entity.id
_entity.type
_entity.pdbx_description
1 polymer ?
#
loop_
_entity_poly.entity_id
_entity_poly.type
_entity_poly.pdbx_seq_one_letter_code
_entity_poly.pdbx_strand_id
1 'polypeptide(L)'
;MLIDKRMLIGGAIMIAVGFTISWYLAESAPIGKANMTDDEKLNLILAERENSDFRLLSGILFGFGFLLILISFGARKKRKGGAKKIEKKPSE
;
A
#
# COMPACT_ATOMS: atom_id res chain seq x y z
N MET A 1 -16.77 -17.03 1.44
CA MET A 1 -16.00 -15.84 1.86
C MET A 1 -16.55 -14.64 1.11
N LEU A 2 -17.10 -13.65 1.80
CA LEU A 2 -17.61 -12.42 1.17
C LEU A 2 -16.44 -11.45 1.02
N ILE A 3 -16.11 -11.07 -0.20
CA ILE A 3 -14.96 -10.21 -0.53
C ILE A 3 -15.49 -8.93 -1.14
N ASP A 4 -15.07 -7.77 -0.65
CA ASP A 4 -15.26 -6.52 -1.37
C ASP A 4 -14.26 -6.44 -2.52
N LYS A 5 -14.73 -6.75 -3.74
CA LYS A 5 -13.91 -6.73 -4.95
C LYS A 5 -13.28 -5.35 -5.22
N ARG A 6 -13.95 -4.25 -4.87
CA ARG A 6 -13.44 -2.90 -5.18
C ARG A 6 -12.26 -2.56 -4.29
N MET A 7 -12.38 -2.85 -2.99
CA MET A 7 -11.29 -2.65 -2.03
C MET A 7 -10.10 -3.57 -2.34
N LEU A 8 -10.38 -4.81 -2.79
CA LEU A 8 -9.32 -5.77 -3.12
C LEU A 8 -8.53 -5.33 -4.35
N ILE A 9 -9.22 -4.87 -5.40
CA ILE A 9 -8.58 -4.31 -6.60
C ILE A 9 -7.76 -3.07 -6.24
N GLY A 10 -8.29 -2.17 -5.41
CA GLY A 10 -7.57 -0.98 -4.96
C GLY A 10 -6.27 -1.32 -4.21
N GLY A 11 -6.34 -2.28 -3.27
CA GLY A 11 -5.18 -2.75 -2.54
C GLY A 11 -4.15 -3.42 -3.45
N ALA A 12 -4.58 -4.24 -4.41
CA ALA A 12 -3.70 -4.88 -5.38
C ALA A 12 -2.98 -3.86 -6.29
N ILE A 13 -3.68 -2.83 -6.76
CA ILE A 13 -3.08 -1.75 -7.56
C ILE A 13 -2.03 -0.99 -6.74
N MET A 14 -2.33 -0.66 -5.47
CA MET A 14 -1.35 0.01 -4.60
C MET A 14 -0.07 -0.80 -4.41
N ILE A 15 -0.19 -2.11 -4.20
CA ILE A 15 0.96 -3.01 -4.08
C ILE A 15 1.77 -3.05 -5.38
N ALA A 16 1.10 -3.13 -6.54
CA ALA A 16 1.77 -3.13 -7.83
C ALA A 16 2.58 -1.84 -8.06
N VAL A 17 2.00 -0.67 -7.75
CA VAL A 17 2.70 0.61 -7.85
C VAL A 17 3.91 0.66 -6.91
N GLY A 18 3.75 0.19 -5.67
CA GLY A 18 4.86 0.16 -4.70
C GLY A 18 6.00 -0.73 -5.18
N PHE A 19 5.65 -1.88 -5.76
CA PHE A 19 6.61 -2.78 -6.38
C PHE A 19 7.36 -2.13 -7.55
N THR A 20 6.67 -1.42 -8.45
CA THR A 20 7.34 -0.73 -9.56
C THR A 20 8.31 0.36 -9.08
N ILE A 21 7.94 1.13 -8.05
CA ILE A 21 8.81 2.16 -7.46
C ILE A 21 10.02 1.50 -6.82
N SER A 22 9.82 0.46 -6.01
CA SER A 22 10.92 -0.29 -5.38
C SER A 22 11.87 -0.90 -6.39
N TRP A 23 11.34 -1.45 -7.50
CA TRP A 23 12.15 -2.05 -8.54
C TRP A 23 13.03 -1.01 -9.23
N TYR A 24 12.45 0.11 -9.65
CA TYR A 24 13.18 1.23 -10.26
C TYR A 24 14.29 1.75 -9.34
N LEU A 25 14.00 1.86 -8.05
CA LEU A 25 14.95 2.32 -7.06
C LEU A 25 16.10 1.35 -6.79
N ALA A 26 15.82 0.04 -6.85
CA ALA A 26 16.86 -0.98 -6.71
C ALA A 26 17.85 -0.94 -7.86
N GLU A 27 17.38 -0.61 -9.08
CA GLU A 27 18.22 -0.45 -10.27
C GLU A 27 18.99 0.87 -10.27
N SER A 28 18.41 1.92 -9.67
CA SER A 28 19.01 3.26 -9.57
C SER A 28 19.90 3.44 -8.34
N ALA A 29 19.97 2.47 -7.42
CA ALA A 29 20.77 2.57 -6.22
C ALA A 29 22.27 2.49 -6.56
N PRO A 30 23.08 3.53 -6.28
CA PRO A 30 24.51 3.49 -6.56
C PRO A 30 25.18 2.46 -5.65
N ILE A 31 25.61 1.34 -6.22
CA ILE A 31 26.44 0.34 -5.53
C ILE A 31 27.82 0.99 -5.33
N GLY A 32 28.13 1.31 -4.07
CA GLY A 32 29.28 2.08 -3.60
C GLY A 32 30.50 2.08 -4.53
N LYS A 33 30.78 3.22 -5.14
CA LYS A 33 32.01 3.46 -5.87
C LYS A 33 33.01 4.13 -4.92
N ALA A 34 34.10 3.44 -4.62
CA ALA A 34 35.23 4.01 -3.90
C ALA A 34 36.02 4.95 -4.84
N ASN A 35 36.33 6.16 -4.36
CA ASN A 35 37.02 7.31 -5.00
C ASN A 35 36.12 8.35 -5.70
N MET A 36 35.43 9.22 -4.93
CA MET A 36 34.68 10.38 -5.45
C MET A 36 35.23 11.72 -4.92
N THR A 37 35.23 12.77 -5.76
CA THR A 37 35.52 14.17 -5.40
C THR A 37 34.37 14.79 -4.58
N ASP A 38 34.61 15.94 -3.92
CA ASP A 38 33.64 16.53 -2.98
C ASP A 38 32.31 16.94 -3.63
N ASP A 39 32.32 17.29 -4.92
CA ASP A 39 31.11 17.58 -5.70
C ASP A 39 30.26 16.32 -5.96
N GLU A 40 30.92 15.18 -6.16
CA GLU A 40 30.27 13.90 -6.39
C GLU A 40 29.69 13.33 -5.08
N LYS A 41 30.30 13.62 -3.92
CA LYS A 41 29.72 13.34 -2.59
C LYS A 41 28.41 14.10 -2.35
N LEU A 42 28.32 15.35 -2.80
CA LEU A 42 27.14 16.18 -2.58
C LEU A 42 25.95 15.70 -3.43
N ASN A 43 26.23 15.28 -4.67
CA ASN A 43 25.25 14.59 -5.53
C ASN A 43 24.83 13.23 -4.95
N LEU A 44 25.75 12.47 -4.35
CA LEU A 44 25.43 11.23 -3.64
C LEU A 44 24.49 11.46 -2.46
N ILE A 45 24.74 12.46 -1.62
CA ILE A 45 23.88 12.77 -0.47
C ILE A 45 22.46 13.14 -0.93
N LEU A 46 22.34 13.89 -2.03
CA LEU A 46 21.04 14.22 -2.61
C LEU A 46 20.34 12.98 -3.18
N ALA A 47 21.05 12.15 -3.95
CA ALA A 47 20.51 10.91 -4.52
C ALA A 47 20.17 9.86 -3.45
N GLU A 48 20.94 9.78 -2.37
CA GLU A 48 20.70 8.89 -1.24
C GLU A 48 19.48 9.33 -0.44
N ARG A 49 19.31 10.64 -0.24
CA ARG A 49 18.10 11.20 0.38
C ARG A 49 16.85 10.93 -0.46
N GLU A 50 16.93 11.18 -1.76
CA GLU A 50 15.82 10.91 -2.69
C GLU A 50 15.47 9.42 -2.70
N ASN A 51 16.48 8.54 -2.77
CA ASN A 51 16.26 7.09 -2.66
C ASN A 51 15.69 6.67 -1.29
N SER A 52 16.08 7.32 -0.20
CA SER A 52 15.52 7.05 1.12
C SER A 52 14.03 7.40 1.17
N ASP A 53 13.63 8.55 0.63
CA ASP A 53 12.24 9.00 0.61
C ASP A 53 11.37 8.08 -0.26
N PHE A 54 11.86 7.63 -1.42
CA PHE A 54 11.15 6.67 -2.26
C PHE A 54 11.04 5.27 -1.63
N ARG A 55 12.05 4.84 -0.86
CA ARG A 55 11.95 3.59 -0.07
C ARG A 55 10.86 3.69 0.99
N LEU A 56 10.79 4.82 1.71
CA LEU A 56 9.73 5.07 2.69
C LEU A 56 8.36 5.10 2.02
N LEU A 57 8.22 5.81 0.89
CA LEU A 57 6.98 5.89 0.14
C LEU A 57 6.51 4.49 -0.31
N SER A 58 7.40 3.70 -0.87
CA SER A 58 7.10 2.32 -1.28
C SER A 58 6.62 1.47 -0.10
N GLY A 59 7.32 1.54 1.05
CA GLY A 59 6.92 0.83 2.27
C GLY A 59 5.52 1.20 2.77
N ILE A 60 5.19 2.50 2.75
CA ILE A 60 3.85 2.99 3.10
C ILE A 60 2.81 2.45 2.11
N LEU A 61 3.11 2.44 0.81
CA LEU A 61 2.21 1.96 -0.22
C LEU A 61 1.90 0.46 -0.07
N PHE A 62 2.92 -0.35 0.25
CA PHE A 62 2.73 -1.75 0.61
C PHE A 62 1.88 -1.91 1.87
N GLY A 63 2.15 -1.12 2.92
CA GLY A 63 1.38 -1.17 4.17
C GLY A 63 -0.10 -0.87 3.98
N PHE A 64 -0.44 0.22 3.29
CA PHE A 64 -1.83 0.57 2.99
C PHE A 64 -2.47 -0.39 1.99
N GLY A 65 -1.73 -0.84 0.96
CA GLY A 65 -2.22 -1.81 -0.01
C GLY A 65 -2.59 -3.13 0.64
N PHE A 66 -1.75 -3.62 1.56
CA PHE A 66 -2.02 -4.83 2.33
C PHE A 66 -3.21 -4.64 3.29
N LEU A 67 -3.30 -3.50 3.97
CA LEU A 67 -4.44 -3.17 4.82
C LEU A 67 -5.77 -3.19 4.04
N LEU A 68 -5.80 -2.60 2.84
CA LEU A 68 -6.96 -2.62 1.96
C LEU A 68 -7.37 -4.06 1.61
N ILE A 69 -6.42 -4.93 1.31
CA ILE A 69 -6.69 -6.35 1.04
C ILE A 69 -7.29 -7.03 2.27
N LEU A 70 -6.73 -6.84 3.47
CA LEU A 70 -7.26 -7.42 4.70
C LEU A 70 -8.69 -6.99 5.00
N ILE A 71 -8.98 -5.69 4.91
CA ILE A 71 -10.34 -5.19 5.12
C ILE A 71 -11.28 -5.65 4.01
N SER A 72 -10.80 -5.93 2.80
CA SER A 72 -11.63 -6.48 1.72
C SER A 72 -12.21 -7.85 2.06
N PHE A 73 -11.47 -8.65 2.81
CA PHE A 73 -11.92 -9.95 3.31
C PHE A 73 -12.73 -9.82 4.62
N GLY A 74 -12.39 -8.85 5.47
CA GLY A 74 -13.03 -8.60 6.77
C GLY A 74 -14.27 -7.71 6.74
N ALA A 75 -14.50 -6.96 5.66
CA ALA A 75 -15.64 -6.07 5.46
C ALA A 75 -16.92 -6.88 5.22
N ARG A 76 -17.37 -7.57 6.27
CA ARG A 76 -18.73 -8.10 6.35
C ARG A 76 -19.67 -6.92 6.14
N LYS A 77 -20.25 -6.87 4.94
CA LYS A 77 -21.26 -5.92 4.49
C LYS A 77 -22.36 -5.76 5.54
N LYS A 78 -22.19 -4.84 6.51
CA LYS A 78 -23.27 -4.35 7.39
C LYS A 78 -24.33 -3.54 6.62
N ARG A 79 -24.28 -3.52 5.29
CA ARG A 79 -25.24 -2.82 4.41
C ARG A 79 -25.78 -3.79 3.35
N LYS A 80 -26.62 -4.73 3.76
CA LYS A 80 -27.75 -5.34 2.99
C LYS A 80 -28.43 -6.50 3.77
N GLY A 81 -28.47 -6.45 5.10
CA GLY A 81 -29.10 -7.51 5.89
C GLY A 81 -28.92 -7.36 7.40
N GLY A 82 -28.79 -6.13 7.91
CA GLY A 82 -29.01 -5.91 9.34
C GLY A 82 -30.43 -6.39 9.65
N ALA A 83 -30.56 -7.27 10.65
CA ALA A 83 -31.78 -7.97 11.00
C ALA A 83 -33.01 -7.09 10.77
N LYS A 84 -33.90 -7.48 9.85
CA LYS A 84 -35.27 -6.96 9.88
C LYS A 84 -35.76 -7.29 11.30
N LYS A 85 -35.97 -6.25 12.11
CA LYS A 85 -36.67 -6.38 13.39
C LYS A 85 -38.05 -6.89 12.99
N ILE A 86 -38.26 -8.21 13.10
CA ILE A 86 -39.57 -8.82 12.92
C ILE A 86 -40.33 -8.37 14.16
N GLU A 87 -41.01 -7.23 14.08
CA GLU A 87 -42.03 -6.88 15.03
C GLU A 87 -43.08 -7.99 14.95
N LYS A 88 -43.09 -8.88 15.96
CA LYS A 88 -44.27 -9.69 16.22
C LYS A 88 -45.37 -8.71 16.62
N LYS A 89 -46.28 -8.40 15.70
CA LYS A 89 -47.58 -7.85 16.10
C LYS A 89 -48.24 -8.85 17.05
N PRO A 90 -48.82 -8.42 18.18
CA PRO A 90 -49.63 -9.31 19.00
C PRO A 90 -50.80 -9.81 18.15
N SER A 91 -51.03 -11.12 18.13
CA SER A 91 -52.31 -11.67 17.68
C SER A 91 -53.35 -11.27 18.72
N GLU A 92 -54.49 -10.77 18.26
CA GLU A 92 -55.75 -10.82 19.02
C GLU A 92 -56.06 -12.26 19.44
#